data_AF-A0A934YVG1-F1
#
_entry.id   AF-A0A934YVG1-F1
#
_cell.length_a   1.000
_cell.length_b   1.000
_cell.length_c   1.000
_cell.angle_alpha   90.00
_cell.angle_beta   90.00
_cell.angle_gamma   90.00
#
_symmetry.space_group_name_H-M   'P 1'
#
loop_
_entity.id
_entity.type
_entity.pdbx_description
1 polymer ?
#
loop_
_entity_poly.entity_id
_entity_poly.type
_entity_poly.pdbx_seq_one_letter_code
_entity_poly.pdbx_strand_id
1 'polypeptide(L)'
;MHTNTVVFRNGQRPYPVEFMSAAIGDYMLHVVNASNGYIHRLDDVMSVYRVGVGIFSTKSEMDTHHAIVVNQAHVLSLLTKEEHRKIALAKFERSLNTYIKVIEKYAIEDANLLKRKSGRDLLRLLFKKITSKK
;
A
#
# COMPACT_ATOMS: atom_id res chain seq x y z
N MET A 1 10.34 4.76 -6.18
CA MET A 1 9.82 6.13 -6.34
C MET A 1 9.33 6.27 -7.76
N HIS A 2 8.08 6.68 -7.96
CA HIS A 2 7.48 6.89 -9.28
C HIS A 2 7.11 8.37 -9.56
N THR A 3 7.62 9.31 -8.77
CA THR A 3 7.54 10.74 -9.11
C THR A 3 8.82 11.16 -9.81
N ASN A 4 8.72 11.49 -11.09
CA ASN A 4 9.82 12.07 -11.86
C ASN A 4 9.88 13.59 -11.70
N THR A 5 11.07 14.13 -11.93
CA THR A 5 11.32 15.57 -12.04
C THR A 5 10.81 16.40 -10.86
N VAL A 6 11.19 15.97 -9.65
CA VAL A 6 10.97 16.75 -8.44
C VAL A 6 12.30 17.19 -7.85
N VAL A 7 12.37 18.47 -7.50
CA VAL A 7 13.52 19.08 -6.86
C VAL A 7 13.09 19.56 -5.49
N PHE A 8 13.84 19.14 -4.47
CA PHE A 8 13.63 19.57 -3.10
C PHE A 8 14.81 20.41 -2.66
N ARG A 9 14.55 21.41 -1.81
CA ARG A 9 15.64 22.11 -1.12
C ARG A 9 16.32 21.13 -0.18
N ASN A 10 17.64 21.23 -0.06
CA ASN A 10 18.37 20.45 0.92
C ASN A 10 17.93 20.87 2.33
N GLY A 11 17.16 20.01 3.00
CA GLY A 11 16.79 20.17 4.39
C GLY A 11 17.38 19.01 5.17
N GLN A 12 18.28 19.28 6.12
CA GLN A 12 18.71 18.27 7.08
C GLN A 12 17.53 17.94 7.99
N ARG A 13 16.76 16.89 7.68
CA ARG A 13 15.69 16.43 8.56
C ARG A 13 15.59 14.91 8.56
N PRO A 14 15.35 14.31 9.73
CA PRO A 14 15.12 12.88 9.83
C PRO A 14 13.82 12.53 9.11
N TYR A 15 13.86 11.46 8.31
CA TYR A 15 12.64 10.88 7.77
C TYR A 15 11.82 10.28 8.92
N PRO A 16 10.49 10.45 8.91
CA PRO A 16 9.63 9.87 9.92
C PRO A 16 9.64 8.34 9.78
N VAL A 17 9.40 7.61 10.87
CA VAL A 17 9.63 6.15 10.95
C VAL A 17 8.83 5.39 9.89
N GLU A 18 7.67 5.94 9.52
CA GLU A 18 6.74 5.41 8.55
C GLU A 18 7.37 5.27 7.16
N PHE A 19 8.39 6.06 6.82
CA PHE A 19 9.09 5.96 5.54
C PHE A 19 9.75 4.59 5.33
N MET A 20 10.23 3.98 6.41
CA MET A 20 10.95 2.71 6.35
C MET A 20 10.01 1.53 6.07
N SER A 21 8.72 1.69 6.42
CA SER A 21 7.68 0.67 6.24
C SER A 21 6.74 0.95 5.06
N ALA A 22 6.84 2.13 4.45
CA ALA A 22 5.97 2.53 3.36
C ALA A 22 6.20 1.71 2.09
N ALA A 23 5.13 1.18 1.52
CA ALA A 23 5.19 0.55 0.20
C ALA A 23 5.37 1.58 -0.92
N ILE A 24 5.00 2.84 -0.68
CA ILE A 24 5.08 3.96 -1.63
C ILE A 24 5.69 5.17 -0.91
N GLY A 25 6.97 5.45 -1.16
CA GLY A 25 7.69 6.53 -0.49
C GLY A 25 7.53 7.92 -1.10
N ASP A 26 7.18 8.04 -2.39
CA ASP A 26 7.06 9.35 -3.06
C ASP A 26 5.92 10.21 -2.49
N TYR A 27 4.72 9.63 -2.34
CA TYR A 27 3.59 10.37 -1.80
C TYR A 27 3.88 10.90 -0.39
N MET A 28 4.48 10.07 0.48
CA MET A 28 4.88 10.49 1.82
C MET A 28 5.96 11.58 1.78
N LEU A 29 6.89 11.51 0.83
CA LEU A 29 7.89 12.55 0.58
C LEU A 29 7.24 13.87 0.22
N HIS A 30 6.19 13.86 -0.61
CA HIS A 30 5.44 15.08 -0.90
C HIS A 30 4.67 15.61 0.31
N VAL A 31 4.05 14.75 1.12
CA VAL A 31 3.35 15.17 2.35
C VAL A 31 4.30 15.84 3.34
N VAL A 32 5.47 15.23 3.58
CA VAL A 32 6.49 15.81 4.47
C VAL A 32 6.99 17.15 3.92
N ASN A 33 7.29 17.25 2.63
CA ASN A 33 7.75 18.50 2.03
C ASN A 33 6.67 19.60 2.05
N ALA A 34 5.42 19.27 1.70
CA ALA A 34 4.28 20.19 1.70
C ALA A 34 3.95 20.72 3.10
N SER A 35 4.23 19.93 4.13
CA SER A 35 4.03 20.37 5.53
C SER A 35 5.04 21.43 5.97
N ASN A 36 6.13 21.62 5.20
CA ASN A 36 7.25 22.50 5.54
C ASN A 36 7.41 23.69 4.60
N GLY A 37 6.54 23.81 3.60
CA GLY A 37 6.57 24.91 2.66
C GLY A 37 5.67 24.67 1.47
N TYR A 38 5.55 25.70 0.64
CA TYR A 38 4.77 25.61 -0.59
C TYR A 38 5.49 24.76 -1.62
N ILE A 39 4.73 23.91 -2.31
CA ILE A 39 5.18 23.19 -3.49
C ILE A 39 4.71 23.98 -4.72
N HIS A 40 5.65 24.32 -5.60
CA HIS A 40 5.35 24.94 -6.89
C HIS A 40 5.36 23.88 -7.99
N ARG A 41 4.38 23.93 -8.88
CA ARG A 41 4.27 23.05 -10.05
C ARG A 41 4.65 23.84 -11.30
N LEU A 42 5.53 23.26 -12.11
CA LEU A 42 5.80 23.71 -13.47
C LEU A 42 4.88 22.96 -14.44
N ASP A 43 4.36 23.66 -15.44
CA ASP A 43 3.43 23.08 -16.43
C ASP A 43 4.13 22.42 -17.63
N ASP A 44 5.45 22.49 -17.69
CA ASP A 44 6.24 21.88 -18.76
C ASP A 44 6.27 20.35 -18.68
N VAL A 45 6.29 19.70 -19.84
CA VAL A 45 6.49 18.25 -19.94
C VAL A 45 7.97 17.94 -19.73
N MET A 46 8.32 17.50 -18.52
CA MET A 46 9.72 17.26 -18.14
C MET A 46 10.11 15.78 -17.98
N SER A 47 9.20 14.83 -18.22
CA SER A 47 9.55 13.39 -18.21
C SER A 47 8.50 12.55 -18.94
N VAL A 48 8.87 11.32 -19.30
CA VAL A 48 7.97 10.31 -19.88
C VAL A 48 7.89 9.11 -18.95
N TYR A 49 6.68 8.62 -18.68
CA TYR A 49 6.43 7.48 -17.81
C TYR A 49 6.23 6.19 -18.59
N ARG A 50 6.83 5.09 -18.13
CA ARG A 50 6.53 3.75 -18.67
C ARG A 50 5.28 3.19 -18.00
N VAL A 51 4.29 2.83 -18.80
CA VAL A 51 3.06 2.20 -18.34
C VAL A 51 3.26 0.69 -18.21
N GLY A 52 2.70 0.08 -17.17
CA GLY A 52 2.68 -1.39 -16.99
C GLY A 52 3.88 -2.02 -16.28
N VAL A 53 4.85 -1.22 -15.82
CA VAL A 53 6.08 -1.70 -15.13
C VAL A 53 6.08 -1.42 -13.62
N GLY A 54 4.91 -1.38 -12.98
CA GLY A 54 4.77 -1.02 -11.57
C GLY A 54 4.91 -2.21 -10.62
N ILE A 55 5.46 -1.99 -9.41
CA ILE A 55 5.56 -3.02 -8.37
C ILE A 55 4.17 -3.56 -7.95
N PHE A 56 3.12 -2.76 -8.10
CA PHE A 56 1.76 -3.18 -7.79
C PHE A 56 1.13 -4.08 -8.87
N SER A 57 1.57 -4.01 -10.13
CA SER A 57 0.99 -4.84 -11.19
C SER A 57 1.40 -6.31 -11.10
N THR A 58 2.38 -6.65 -10.26
CA THR A 58 2.84 -8.02 -10.02
C THR A 58 2.37 -8.61 -8.68
N LYS A 59 1.66 -7.83 -7.85
CA LYS A 59 1.23 -8.26 -6.52
C LYS A 59 -0.16 -8.90 -6.57
N SER A 60 -0.43 -9.79 -5.62
CA SER A 60 -1.79 -10.30 -5.42
C SER A 60 -2.74 -9.15 -5.05
N GLU A 61 -4.04 -9.34 -5.30
CA GLU A 61 -5.09 -8.40 -4.87
C GLU A 61 -4.99 -8.14 -3.35
N MET A 62 -4.80 -9.20 -2.56
CA MET A 62 -4.66 -9.11 -1.11
C MET A 62 -3.45 -8.28 -0.68
N ASP A 63 -2.26 -8.55 -1.25
CA ASP A 63 -1.04 -7.80 -0.94
C ASP A 63 -1.14 -6.33 -1.34
N THR A 64 -1.82 -6.06 -2.46
CA THR A 64 -2.06 -4.72 -2.96
C THR A 64 -2.93 -3.94 -1.98
N HIS A 65 -4.06 -4.50 -1.56
CA HIS A 65 -4.95 -3.82 -0.62
C HIS A 65 -4.34 -3.67 0.78
N HIS A 66 -3.57 -4.66 1.25
CA HIS A 66 -2.79 -4.54 2.48
C HIS A 66 -1.83 -3.35 2.42
N ALA A 67 -1.04 -3.24 1.35
CA ALA A 67 -0.10 -2.15 1.15
C ALA A 67 -0.79 -0.77 1.07
N ILE A 68 -1.97 -0.70 0.45
CA ILE A 68 -2.78 0.52 0.41
C ILE A 68 -3.19 0.93 1.83
N VAL A 69 -3.72 0.02 2.64
CA VAL A 69 -4.17 0.30 4.02
C VAL A 69 -3.00 0.81 4.87
N VAL A 70 -1.85 0.13 4.81
CA VAL A 70 -0.63 0.53 5.52
C VAL A 70 -0.19 1.94 5.12
N ASN A 71 -0.13 2.23 3.81
CA ASN A 71 0.21 3.56 3.33
C ASN A 71 -0.79 4.64 3.80
N GLN A 72 -2.10 4.35 3.82
CA GLN A 72 -3.08 5.31 4.33
C GLN A 72 -2.90 5.55 5.83
N ALA A 73 -2.57 4.52 6.62
CA ALA A 73 -2.27 4.68 8.04
C ALA A 73 -1.05 5.58 8.27
N HIS A 74 0.02 5.39 7.49
CA HIS A 74 1.21 6.24 7.53
C HIS A 74 0.91 7.69 7.15
N VAL A 75 0.13 7.92 6.11
CA VAL A 75 -0.28 9.29 5.75
C VAL A 75 -1.08 9.93 6.87
N LEU A 76 -2.01 9.19 7.48
CA LEU A 76 -2.81 9.69 8.59
C LEU A 76 -1.95 10.05 9.81
N SER A 77 -0.91 9.29 10.13
CA SER A 77 -0.02 9.60 11.26
C SER A 77 0.85 10.83 11.02
N LEU A 78 1.21 11.12 9.77
CA LEU A 78 2.02 12.29 9.41
C LEU A 78 1.25 13.62 9.43
N LEU A 79 -0.07 13.60 9.34
CA LEU A 79 -0.88 14.82 9.23
C LEU A 79 -1.17 15.41 10.60
N THR A 80 -0.86 16.70 10.77
CA THR A 80 -1.08 17.42 12.04
C THR A 80 -2.38 18.25 12.02
N LYS A 81 -2.76 18.79 10.86
CA LYS A 81 -3.96 19.62 10.71
C LYS A 81 -5.23 18.77 10.73
N GLU A 82 -6.20 19.14 11.58
CA GLU A 82 -7.43 18.37 11.79
C GLU A 82 -8.24 18.18 10.49
N GLU A 83 -8.38 19.23 9.68
CA GLU A 83 -9.11 19.18 8.41
C GLU A 83 -8.50 18.13 7.46
N HIS A 84 -7.18 18.07 7.36
CA HIS A 84 -6.49 17.09 6.53
C HIS A 84 -6.62 15.68 7.10
N ARG A 85 -6.53 15.56 8.44
CA ARG A 85 -6.71 14.28 9.13
C ARG A 85 -8.11 13.70 8.92
N LYS A 86 -9.16 14.53 8.91
CA LYS A 86 -10.54 14.09 8.60
C LYS A 86 -10.62 13.44 7.21
N ILE A 87 -10.01 14.06 6.21
CA ILE A 87 -9.96 13.54 4.84
C ILE A 87 -9.16 12.23 4.79
N ALA A 88 -7.99 12.20 5.42
CA ALA A 88 -7.13 11.01 5.44
C ALA A 88 -7.77 9.85 6.20
N LEU A 89 -8.46 10.11 7.31
CA LEU A 89 -9.19 9.12 8.09
C LEU A 89 -10.30 8.49 7.26
N ALA A 90 -11.12 9.29 6.57
CA ALA A 90 -12.17 8.76 5.69
C ALA A 90 -11.60 7.89 4.56
N LYS A 91 -10.42 8.25 4.01
CA LYS A 91 -9.72 7.42 3.02
C LYS A 91 -9.17 6.13 3.61
N PHE A 92 -8.62 6.19 4.82
CA PHE A 92 -8.13 5.02 5.56
C PHE A 92 -9.26 4.04 5.84
N GLU A 93 -10.38 4.49 6.42
CA GLU A 93 -11.56 3.66 6.71
C GLU A 93 -12.10 2.98 5.44
N ARG A 94 -12.21 3.72 4.34
CA ARG A 94 -12.63 3.16 3.05
C ARG A 94 -11.69 2.07 2.57
N SER A 95 -10.39 2.29 2.68
CA SER A 95 -9.36 1.33 2.26
C SER A 95 -9.39 0.08 3.14
N LEU A 96 -9.55 0.26 4.46
CA LEU A 96 -9.66 -0.83 5.43
C LEU A 96 -10.89 -1.70 5.15
N ASN A 97 -12.06 -1.09 4.96
CA ASN A 97 -13.28 -1.80 4.62
C ASN A 97 -13.16 -2.58 3.30
N THR A 98 -12.44 -2.02 2.32
CA THR A 98 -12.17 -2.72 1.07
C THR A 98 -11.27 -3.93 1.29
N TYR A 99 -10.21 -3.77 2.09
CA TYR A 99 -9.31 -4.87 2.42
C TYR A 99 -10.00 -6.00 3.19
N ILE A 100 -10.88 -5.68 4.14
CA ILE A 100 -11.69 -6.67 4.87
C ILE A 100 -12.53 -7.50 3.90
N LYS A 101 -13.25 -6.85 2.96
CA LYS A 101 -14.05 -7.55 1.94
C LYS A 101 -13.21 -8.47 1.07
N VAL A 102 -11.98 -8.06 0.73
CA VAL A 102 -11.04 -8.91 -0.01
C VAL A 102 -10.67 -10.14 0.81
N ILE A 103 -10.32 -9.99 2.09
CA ILE A 103 -10.03 -11.12 2.98
C ILE A 103 -11.23 -12.08 3.05
N GLU A 104 -12.43 -11.56 3.25
CA GLU A 104 -13.66 -12.36 3.33
C GLU A 104 -13.90 -13.16 2.05
N LYS A 105 -13.73 -12.53 0.88
CA LYS A 105 -13.83 -13.18 -0.43
C LYS A 105 -12.87 -14.39 -0.53
N TYR A 106 -11.58 -14.19 -0.26
CA TYR A 106 -10.59 -15.27 -0.33
C TYR A 106 -10.86 -16.38 0.70
N ALA A 107 -11.32 -16.04 1.91
CA ALA A 107 -11.67 -17.03 2.93
C ALA A 107 -12.85 -17.92 2.49
N ILE A 108 -13.87 -17.34 1.85
CA ILE A 108 -15.02 -18.07 1.30
C ILE A 108 -14.58 -18.96 0.12
N GLU A 109 -13.74 -18.45 -0.77
CA GLU A 109 -13.19 -19.21 -1.90
C GLU A 109 -12.41 -20.44 -1.41
N ASP A 110 -11.52 -20.26 -0.43
CA ASP A 110 -10.75 -21.35 0.19
C ASP A 110 -11.66 -22.39 0.86
N ALA A 111 -12.66 -21.95 1.63
CA ALA A 111 -13.62 -22.85 2.27
C ALA A 111 -14.40 -23.68 1.25
N ASN A 112 -14.81 -23.08 0.13
CA ASN A 112 -15.49 -23.77 -0.96
C ASN A 112 -14.55 -24.75 -1.68
N LEU A 113 -13.27 -24.39 -1.85
CA LEU A 113 -12.27 -25.24 -2.47
C LEU A 113 -11.98 -26.49 -1.60
N LEU A 114 -11.92 -26.31 -0.28
CA LEU A 114 -11.76 -27.42 0.69
C LEU A 114 -12.96 -28.36 0.68
N LYS A 115 -14.19 -27.84 0.60
CA LYS A 115 -15.42 -28.65 0.51
C LYS A 115 -15.49 -29.53 -0.75
N ARG A 116 -14.83 -29.11 -1.84
CA ARG A 116 -14.82 -29.83 -3.13
C ARG A 116 -13.69 -30.87 -3.25
N LYS A 117 -12.73 -30.88 -2.33
CA LYS A 117 -11.55 -31.76 -2.38
C LYS A 117 -11.84 -33.12 -1.74
N SER A 118 -11.34 -34.19 -2.36
CA SER A 118 -11.40 -35.52 -1.74
C SER A 118 -10.52 -35.59 -0.50
N GLY A 119 -10.81 -36.51 0.44
CA GLY A 119 -10.01 -36.69 1.65
C GLY A 119 -8.52 -36.95 1.38
N ARG A 120 -8.19 -37.61 0.25
CA ARG A 120 -6.80 -37.82 -0.20
C ARG A 120 -6.11 -36.52 -0.63
N ASP A 121 -6.83 -35.61 -1.27
CA ASP A 121 -6.27 -34.32 -1.69
C ASP A 121 -6.06 -33.36 -0.51
N LEU A 122 -6.96 -33.41 0.48
CA LEU A 122 -6.81 -32.71 1.76
C LEU A 122 -5.56 -33.17 2.52
N LEU A 123 -5.33 -34.49 2.61
CA LEU A 123 -4.12 -35.07 3.20
C LEU A 123 -2.86 -34.58 2.48
N ARG A 124 -2.82 -34.60 1.14
CA ARG A 124 -1.68 -34.06 0.37
C ARG A 124 -1.41 -32.58 0.66
N LEU A 125 -2.45 -31.76 0.76
CA LEU A 125 -2.32 -30.33 1.08
C LEU A 125 -1.75 -30.10 2.48
N LEU A 126 -2.22 -30.87 3.47
CA LEU A 126 -1.69 -30.85 4.84
C LEU A 126 -0.21 -31.23 4.88
N PHE A 127 0.18 -32.32 4.21
CA PHE A 127 1.58 -32.74 4.13
C PHE A 127 2.46 -31.67 3.46
N LYS A 128 2.01 -31.08 2.35
CA LYS A 128 2.76 -30.04 1.62
C LYS A 128 2.99 -28.78 2.48
N LYS A 129 1.99 -28.40 3.30
CA LYS A 129 2.07 -27.24 4.21
C LYS A 129 3.02 -27.49 5.39
N ILE A 130 3.12 -28.73 5.87
CA ILE A 130 4.08 -29.13 6.92
C ILE A 130 5.51 -29.12 6.38
N THR A 131 5.73 -29.61 5.16
CA THR A 131 7.07 -29.63 4.55
C THR A 131 7.56 -28.26 4.06
N SER A 132 6.67 -27.34 3.72
CA SER A 132 7.01 -25.98 3.29
C SER A 132 7.38 -25.02 4.42
N LYS A 133 7.18 -25.41 5.68
CA LYS A 133 7.50 -24.62 6.88
C LYS A 133 8.88 -24.98 7.50
N LYS A 134 9.65 -25.84 6.84
CA LYS A 134 11.07 -26.12 7.15
C LYS A 134 11.94 -25.40 6.11
#